data_AF-A0A7S1ZQD1-F1
#
_entry.id   AF-A0A7S1ZQD1-F1
#
_cell.length_a   1.000
_cell.length_b   1.000
_cell.length_c   1.000
_cell.angle_alpha   90.00
_cell.angle_beta   90.00
_cell.angle_gamma   90.00
#
_symmetry.space_group_name_H-M   'P 1'
#
loop_
_entity.id
_entity.type
_entity.pdbx_description
1 polymer ?
#
loop_
_entity_poly.entity_id
_entity_poly.type
_entity_poly.pdbx_seq_one_letter_code
_entity_poly.pdbx_strand_id
1 'polypeptide(L)'
;INLEKVYDGSPETTMVVINGALDKVRGGYYPAVFFPKLAATVERFYNRFESVFYLKPISDKGVYGWLYRVYPEPWQVVLQTPKENNRGELEVVDTVVYTSKERPSYNEAVAKLVAGAAKKAQI
;
A
#
# COMPACT_ATOMS: atom_id res chain seq x y z
N ILE A 1 11.01 11.38 -16.67
CA ILE A 1 9.93 11.49 -17.69
C ILE A 1 8.85 12.38 -17.12
N ASN A 2 8.38 13.39 -17.87
CA ASN A 2 7.27 14.23 -17.44
C ASN A 2 5.95 13.54 -17.83
N LEU A 3 5.30 12.88 -16.88
CA LEU A 3 4.11 12.08 -17.13
C LEU A 3 2.90 12.93 -17.55
N GLU A 4 2.76 14.14 -17.00
CA GLU A 4 1.69 15.06 -17.36
C GLU A 4 1.77 15.46 -18.84
N LYS A 5 2.97 15.81 -19.33
CA LYS A 5 3.16 16.12 -20.75
C LYS A 5 2.93 14.92 -21.68
N VAL A 6 3.26 13.71 -21.23
CA VAL A 6 2.99 12.48 -22.01
C VAL A 6 1.48 12.25 -22.11
N TYR A 7 0.73 12.50 -21.02
CA TYR A 7 -0.73 12.43 -21.03
C TYR A 7 -1.34 13.49 -21.95
N ASP A 8 -0.87 14.74 -21.88
CA ASP A 8 -1.39 15.84 -22.71
C ASP A 8 -1.17 15.61 -24.21
N GLY A 9 -0.10 14.89 -24.57
CA GLY A 9 0.18 14.52 -25.97
C GLY A 9 -0.77 13.46 -26.54
N SER A 10 -1.41 12.66 -25.69
CA SER A 10 -2.28 11.54 -26.08
C SER A 10 -3.37 11.28 -25.00
N PRO A 11 -4.32 12.19 -24.79
CA PRO A 11 -5.25 12.13 -23.65
C PRO A 11 -6.21 10.93 -23.70
N GLU A 12 -6.48 10.40 -24.89
CA GLU A 12 -7.34 9.21 -25.10
C GLU A 12 -6.62 7.89 -24.79
N THR A 13 -5.29 7.91 -24.67
CA THR A 13 -4.50 6.71 -24.40
C THR A 13 -4.41 6.45 -22.90
N THR A 14 -4.85 5.28 -22.46
CA THR A 14 -4.72 4.88 -21.05
C THR A 14 -3.25 4.82 -20.63
N MET A 15 -2.89 5.60 -19.62
CA MET A 15 -1.55 5.60 -19.04
C MET A 15 -1.42 4.56 -17.94
N VAL A 16 -0.45 3.66 -18.07
CA VAL A 16 -0.08 2.69 -17.03
C VAL A 16 1.32 3.03 -16.51
N VAL A 17 1.43 3.24 -15.20
CA VAL A 17 2.71 3.54 -14.54
C VAL A 17 3.08 2.37 -13.64
N ILE A 18 4.15 1.66 -13.99
CA ILE A 18 4.69 0.54 -13.22
C ILE A 18 5.85 1.07 -12.36
N ASN A 19 5.86 0.71 -11.07
CA ASN A 19 6.92 1.07 -10.12
C ASN A 19 7.22 2.59 -10.02
N GLY A 20 6.22 3.45 -10.30
CA GLY A 20 6.38 4.91 -10.25
C GLY A 20 6.44 5.53 -8.85
N ALA A 21 6.36 4.73 -7.78
CA ALA A 21 6.34 5.16 -6.37
C ALA A 21 5.32 6.29 -6.10
N LEU A 22 4.19 6.29 -6.81
CA LEU A 22 3.16 7.33 -6.70
C LEU A 22 2.53 7.38 -5.30
N ASP A 23 2.64 6.31 -4.51
CA ASP A 23 2.19 6.28 -3.12
C ASP A 23 2.96 7.25 -2.23
N LYS A 24 4.26 7.47 -2.50
CA LYS A 24 5.07 8.47 -1.78
C LYS A 24 4.66 9.89 -2.19
N VAL A 25 4.50 10.09 -3.49
CA VAL A 25 4.15 11.39 -4.08
C VAL A 25 2.76 11.85 -3.60
N ARG A 26 1.80 10.93 -3.51
CA ARG A 26 0.41 11.20 -3.11
C ARG A 26 0.16 11.09 -1.60
N GLY A 27 0.95 10.29 -0.89
CA GLY A 27 0.69 9.90 0.49
C GLY A 27 1.29 10.83 1.55
N GLY A 28 1.64 12.06 1.21
CA GLY A 28 2.16 13.05 2.17
C GLY A 28 3.62 12.87 2.58
N TYR A 29 4.39 12.01 1.89
CA TYR A 29 5.83 11.87 2.15
C TYR A 29 6.60 13.17 1.88
N TYR A 30 6.11 14.00 0.95
CA TYR A 30 6.66 15.31 0.64
C TYR A 30 5.73 16.41 1.19
N PRO A 31 6.13 17.15 2.25
CA PRO A 31 5.29 18.18 2.83
C PRO A 31 5.07 19.35 1.85
N ALA A 32 3.83 19.80 1.69
CA ALA A 32 3.47 20.84 0.73
C ALA A 32 4.21 22.18 0.96
N VAL A 33 4.49 22.54 2.22
CA VAL A 33 5.23 23.76 2.59
C VAL A 33 6.63 23.80 1.96
N PHE A 34 7.29 22.64 1.86
CA PHE A 34 8.63 22.53 1.27
C PHE A 34 8.60 22.20 -0.22
N PHE A 35 7.49 21.62 -0.72
CA PHE A 35 7.35 21.15 -2.10
C PHE A 35 6.04 21.65 -2.77
N PRO A 36 5.79 22.97 -2.84
CA PRO A 36 4.51 23.50 -3.32
C PRO A 36 4.22 23.15 -4.78
N LYS A 37 5.24 23.13 -5.64
CA LYS A 37 5.08 22.72 -7.06
C LYS A 37 4.70 21.24 -7.19
N LEU A 38 5.24 20.39 -6.32
CA LEU A 38 4.90 18.97 -6.31
C LEU A 38 3.48 18.77 -5.79
N ALA A 39 3.10 19.45 -4.70
CA ALA A 39 1.74 19.42 -4.16
C ALA A 39 0.70 19.83 -5.21
N ALA A 40 0.94 20.95 -5.90
CA ALA A 40 0.09 21.39 -7.01
C ALA A 40 0.04 20.37 -8.17
N THR A 41 1.09 19.55 -8.36
CA THR A 41 1.12 18.48 -9.38
C THR A 41 0.35 17.25 -8.93
N VAL A 42 0.44 16.92 -7.64
CA VAL A 42 -0.34 15.84 -7.02
C VAL A 42 -1.82 16.11 -7.17
N GLU A 43 -2.25 17.32 -6.82
CA GLU A 43 -3.64 17.74 -6.88
C GLU A 43 -4.20 17.73 -8.31
N ARG A 44 -3.50 18.35 -9.27
CA ARG A 44 -4.01 18.48 -10.64
C ARG A 44 -3.88 17.21 -11.49
N PHE A 45 -2.90 16.33 -11.20
CA PHE A 45 -2.55 15.21 -12.06
C PHE A 45 -2.49 13.86 -11.33
N TYR A 46 -1.61 13.68 -10.33
CA TYR A 46 -1.37 12.34 -9.78
C TYR A 46 -2.54 11.75 -8.99
N ASN A 47 -3.45 12.58 -8.47
CA ASN A 47 -4.66 12.10 -7.79
C ASN A 47 -5.67 11.43 -8.73
N ARG A 48 -5.50 11.56 -10.05
CA ARG A 48 -6.34 10.91 -11.07
C ARG A 48 -6.00 9.42 -11.28
N PHE A 49 -4.87 8.95 -10.75
CA PHE A 49 -4.44 7.56 -10.92
C PHE A 49 -5.10 6.62 -9.93
N GLU A 50 -5.61 5.49 -10.43
CA GLU A 50 -6.08 4.37 -9.63
C GLU A 50 -4.96 3.34 -9.40
N SER A 51 -4.84 2.82 -8.18
CA SER A 51 -3.87 1.76 -7.87
C SER A 51 -4.41 0.40 -8.34
N VAL A 52 -3.86 -0.13 -9.44
CA VAL A 52 -4.26 -1.43 -10.01
C VAL A 52 -3.63 -2.60 -9.26
N PHE A 53 -2.32 -2.56 -9.03
CA PHE A 53 -1.60 -3.54 -8.21
C PHE A 53 -0.83 -2.78 -7.14
N TYR A 54 -1.07 -3.13 -5.88
CA TYR A 54 -0.43 -2.50 -4.75
C TYR A 54 0.08 -3.56 -3.78
N LEU A 55 1.37 -3.51 -3.47
CA LEU A 55 2.00 -4.35 -2.48
C LEU A 55 3.02 -3.52 -1.72
N LYS A 56 2.76 -3.26 -0.45
CA LYS A 56 3.66 -2.49 0.42
C LYS A 56 3.94 -3.23 1.71
N PRO A 57 5.22 -3.47 2.06
CA PRO A 57 5.56 -4.09 3.32
C PRO A 57 5.24 -3.15 4.48
N ILE A 58 4.79 -3.72 5.59
CA ILE A 58 4.59 -3.06 6.87
C ILE A 58 5.43 -3.82 7.90
N SER A 59 6.24 -3.09 8.65
CA SER A 59 7.10 -3.60 9.70
C SER A 59 7.17 -2.57 10.82
N ASP A 60 6.33 -2.71 11.83
CA ASP A 60 6.24 -1.78 12.95
C ASP A 60 5.67 -2.50 14.18
N LYS A 61 5.96 -2.01 15.39
CA LYS A 61 5.47 -2.56 16.66
C LYS A 61 5.65 -4.08 16.80
N GLY A 62 6.71 -4.62 16.21
CA GLY A 62 7.03 -6.06 16.26
C GLY A 62 6.13 -6.95 15.38
N VAL A 63 5.28 -6.38 14.53
CA VAL A 63 4.47 -7.13 13.55
C VAL A 63 4.98 -6.88 12.13
N TYR A 64 4.88 -7.91 11.31
CA TYR A 64 5.26 -7.90 9.90
C TYR A 64 4.04 -8.23 9.04
N GLY A 65 3.91 -7.57 7.89
CA GLY A 65 2.72 -7.67 7.08
C GLY A 65 2.81 -6.98 5.73
N TRP A 66 1.71 -7.04 5.00
CA TRP A 66 1.52 -6.35 3.73
C TRP A 66 0.24 -5.53 3.75
N LEU A 67 0.31 -4.31 3.17
CA LEU A 67 -0.86 -3.67 2.59
C LEU A 67 -0.92 -4.08 1.12
N TYR A 68 -1.99 -4.77 0.76
CA TYR A 68 -2.14 -5.44 -0.53
C TYR A 68 -3.45 -5.04 -1.20
N ARG A 69 -3.43 -4.91 -2.53
CA ARG A 69 -4.62 -4.81 -3.38
C ARG A 69 -4.34 -5.20 -4.82
N VAL A 70 -5.30 -5.89 -5.43
CA VAL A 70 -5.46 -6.06 -6.88
C VAL A 70 -6.80 -5.46 -7.27
N TYR A 71 -6.85 -4.44 -8.11
CA TYR A 71 -8.11 -3.86 -8.58
C TYR A 71 -8.93 -4.90 -9.38
N PRO A 72 -10.26 -4.99 -9.19
CA PRO A 72 -11.12 -4.11 -8.38
C PRO A 72 -11.31 -4.55 -6.93
N GLU A 73 -10.57 -5.56 -6.45
CA GLU A 73 -10.74 -6.14 -5.12
C GLU A 73 -10.51 -5.12 -3.99
N PRO A 74 -11.09 -5.36 -2.81
CA PRO A 74 -10.85 -4.56 -1.63
C PRO A 74 -9.37 -4.52 -1.23
N TRP A 75 -8.99 -3.48 -0.49
CA TRP A 75 -7.71 -3.42 0.20
C TRP A 75 -7.65 -4.50 1.28
N GLN A 76 -6.51 -5.15 1.41
CA GLN A 76 -6.26 -6.17 2.43
C GLN A 76 -5.03 -5.81 3.25
N VAL A 77 -5.12 -6.04 4.56
CA VAL A 77 -3.97 -6.05 5.45
C VAL A 77 -3.67 -7.50 5.79
N VAL A 78 -2.48 -7.95 5.41
CA VAL A 78 -2.03 -9.34 5.55
C VAL A 78 -0.97 -9.39 6.63
N LEU A 79 -1.20 -10.17 7.68
CA LEU A 79 -0.24 -10.45 8.73
C LEU A 79 0.65 -11.62 8.33
N GLN A 80 1.96 -11.46 8.49
CA GLN A 80 2.96 -12.51 8.35
C GLN A 80 3.33 -13.05 9.72
N THR A 81 3.15 -14.35 9.95
CA THR A 81 3.57 -15.01 11.20
C THR A 81 4.50 -16.18 10.89
N PRO A 82 5.67 -16.28 11.54
CA PRO A 82 6.51 -17.47 11.43
C PRO A 82 5.80 -18.65 12.11
N LYS A 83 5.83 -19.81 11.46
CA LYS A 83 5.32 -21.08 11.97
C LYS A 83 6.34 -22.17 11.65
N GLU A 84 6.54 -23.11 12.55
CA GLU A 84 7.39 -24.27 12.28
C GLU A 84 6.57 -25.33 11.51
N ASN A 85 7.10 -25.82 10.40
CA ASN A 85 6.49 -26.88 9.63
C ASN A 85 6.79 -28.26 10.25
N ASN A 86 6.19 -29.32 9.72
CA ASN A 86 6.38 -30.70 10.22
C ASN A 86 7.82 -31.23 10.11
N ARG A 87 8.72 -30.49 9.46
CA ARG A 87 10.15 -30.82 9.29
C ARG A 87 11.05 -29.99 10.22
N GLY A 88 10.49 -29.13 11.06
CA GLY A 88 11.23 -28.23 11.93
C GLY A 88 11.74 -26.97 11.24
N GLU A 89 11.28 -26.67 10.03
CA GLU A 89 11.70 -25.49 9.27
C GLU A 89 10.71 -24.34 9.52
N LEU A 90 11.22 -23.10 9.62
CA LEU A 90 10.38 -21.92 9.74
C LEU A 90 9.77 -21.55 8.38
N GLU A 91 8.44 -21.55 8.32
CA GLU A 91 7.64 -21.02 7.21
C GLU A 91 6.92 -19.73 7.62
N VAL A 92 6.71 -18.83 6.66
CA VAL A 92 5.89 -17.64 6.87
C VAL A 92 4.46 -17.95 6.45
N VAL A 93 3.53 -17.80 7.39
CA VAL A 93 2.10 -17.93 7.15
C VAL A 93 1.49 -16.55 7.00
N ASP A 94 0.92 -16.29 5.83
CA ASP A 94 0.17 -15.08 5.54
C ASP A 94 -1.30 -15.24 5.95
N THR A 95 -1.86 -14.24 6.64
CA THR A 95 -3.25 -14.25 7.09
C THR A 95 -3.88 -12.88 6.88
N VAL A 96 -4.98 -12.80 6.15
CA VAL A 96 -5.73 -11.53 6.01
C VAL A 96 -6.39 -11.20 7.35
N VAL A 97 -6.00 -10.08 7.95
CA VAL A 97 -6.52 -9.63 9.26
C VAL A 97 -7.50 -8.47 9.15
N TYR A 98 -7.56 -7.82 7.99
CA TYR A 98 -8.48 -6.73 7.71
C TYR A 98 -8.71 -6.56 6.21
N THR A 99 -9.94 -6.18 5.85
CA THR A 99 -10.32 -5.80 4.50
C THR A 99 -11.07 -4.47 4.53
N SER A 100 -10.88 -3.64 3.50
CA SER A 100 -11.55 -2.33 3.39
C SER A 100 -11.79 -1.95 1.92
N LYS A 101 -12.87 -1.22 1.65
CA LYS A 101 -13.12 -0.63 0.32
C LYS A 101 -12.14 0.51 0.03
N GLU A 102 -11.79 1.27 1.05
CA GLU A 102 -10.86 2.39 0.97
C GLU A 102 -9.48 1.99 1.46
N ARG A 103 -8.46 2.69 0.95
CA ARG A 103 -7.08 2.43 1.36
C ARG A 103 -6.90 2.79 2.84
N PRO A 104 -6.55 1.84 3.72
CA PRO A 104 -6.26 2.16 5.11
C PRO A 104 -5.00 3.03 5.21
N SER A 105 -4.98 3.88 6.24
CA SER A 105 -3.76 4.61 6.60
C SER A 105 -2.68 3.63 7.09
N TYR A 106 -1.42 4.06 7.10
CA TYR A 106 -0.32 3.24 7.64
C TYR A 106 -0.58 2.84 9.10
N ASN A 107 -0.98 3.81 9.94
CA ASN A 107 -1.24 3.57 11.36
C ASN A 107 -2.43 2.64 11.58
N GLU A 108 -3.47 2.76 10.76
CA GLU A 108 -4.62 1.85 10.80
C GLU A 108 -4.19 0.43 10.44
N ALA A 109 -3.43 0.26 9.35
CA ALA A 109 -2.95 -1.05 8.93
C ALA A 109 -2.06 -1.69 10.02
N VAL A 110 -1.14 -0.94 10.62
CA VAL A 110 -0.33 -1.40 11.77
C VAL A 110 -1.23 -1.82 12.94
N ALA A 111 -2.25 -1.03 13.29
CA ALA A 111 -3.17 -1.36 14.37
C ALA A 111 -3.93 -2.68 14.10
N LYS A 112 -4.33 -2.94 12.85
CA LYS A 112 -4.98 -4.21 12.45
C LYS A 112 -4.02 -5.40 12.52
N LEU A 113 -2.75 -5.22 12.13
CA LEU A 113 -1.73 -6.26 12.28
C LEU A 113 -1.51 -6.62 13.75
N VAL A 114 -1.36 -5.64 14.63
CA VAL A 114 -1.21 -5.85 16.08
C VAL A 114 -2.42 -6.58 16.66
N ALA A 115 -3.63 -6.15 16.31
CA ALA A 115 -4.85 -6.81 16.77
C ALA A 115 -4.98 -8.25 16.24
N GLY A 116 -4.57 -8.51 15.01
CA GLY A 116 -4.54 -9.85 14.42
C GLY A 116 -3.52 -10.77 15.09
N ALA A 117 -2.32 -10.26 15.40
CA ALA A 117 -1.28 -10.99 16.11
C ALA A 117 -1.72 -11.36 17.53
N ALA A 118 -2.34 -10.42 18.26
CA ALA A 118 -2.85 -10.66 19.60
C ALA A 118 -3.93 -11.76 19.65
N LYS A 119 -4.82 -11.80 18.65
CA LYS A 119 -5.84 -12.86 18.54
C LYS A 119 -5.24 -14.24 18.30
N LYS A 120 -4.18 -14.34 17.49
CA LYS A 120 -3.48 -15.62 17.26
C LYS A 120 -2.76 -16.14 18.50
N ALA A 121 -2.25 -15.25 19.36
CA ALA A 121 -1.54 -15.66 20.58
C ALA A 121 -2.45 -16.23 21.69
N GLN A 122 -3.77 -16.10 21.56
CA GLN A 122 -4.77 -16.57 22.53
C GLN A 122 -5.36 -17.95 22.19
N ILE A 123 -4.96 -18.54 21.07
CA ILE A 123 -5.43 -19.84 20.54
C ILE A 123 -4.24 -20.78 20.53
#